data_AF-A0A162CNW5-F1
#
_entry.id   AF-A0A162CNW5-F1
#
_cell.length_a   1.000
_cell.length_b   1.000
_cell.length_c   1.000
_cell.angle_alpha   90.00
_cell.angle_beta   90.00
_cell.angle_gamma   90.00
#
_symmetry.space_group_name_H-M   'P 1'
#
loop_
_entity.id
_entity.type
_entity.pdbx_description
1 polymer ?
#
loop_
_entity_poly.entity_id
_entity_poly.type
_entity_poly.pdbx_seq_one_letter_code
_entity_poly.pdbx_strand_id
1 'polypeptide(L)' 'MLKNDMSASNIRQRVEKWLTTYGHLINKNALEREINVSKGVIQKFIKYGKKINDNHIKGLYKLIKKFGSI' A
#
# COMPACT_ATOMS: atom_id res chain seq x y z
N MET A 1 4.95 7.15 -27.13
CA MET A 1 5.26 6.62 -25.77
C MET A 1 4.55 7.49 -24.75
N LEU A 2 3.42 7.05 -24.20
CA LEU A 2 2.72 7.80 -23.15
C LEU A 2 3.47 7.62 -21.84
N LYS A 3 4.19 8.66 -21.40
CA LYS A 3 4.58 8.81 -20.00
C LYS A 3 3.28 9.01 -19.22
N ASN A 4 2.73 7.93 -18.66
CA ASN A 4 1.60 8.03 -17.75
C ASN A 4 2.08 8.73 -16.49
N ASP A 5 1.86 10.04 -16.42
CA ASP A 5 1.94 10.82 -15.19
C ASP A 5 0.88 10.27 -14.23
N MET A 6 1.27 9.33 -13.39
CA MET A 6 0.41 8.77 -12.36
C MET A 6 0.15 9.87 -11.32
N SER A 7 -1.06 10.44 -11.38
CA SER A 7 -1.55 11.32 -10.33
C SER A 7 -1.53 10.60 -8.97
N ALA A 8 -1.29 11.34 -7.88
CA ALA A 8 -1.22 10.77 -6.53
C ALA A 8 -2.50 9.97 -6.15
N SER A 9 -3.64 10.34 -6.73
CA SER A 9 -4.93 9.64 -6.59
C SER A 9 -4.86 8.19 -7.11
N ASN A 10 -4.20 7.97 -8.26
CA ASN A 10 -4.05 6.64 -8.87
C ASN A 10 -3.20 5.70 -8.00
N ILE A 11 -2.13 6.22 -7.40
CA ILE A 11 -1.23 5.43 -6.53
C ILE A 11 -1.98 4.90 -5.30
N ARG A 12 -2.76 5.76 -4.62
CA ARG A 12 -3.55 5.36 -3.46
C ARG A 12 -4.53 4.24 -3.81
N GLN A 13 -5.32 4.43 -4.86
CA GLN A 13 -6.33 3.46 -5.28
C GLN A 13 -5.72 2.09 -5.57
N ARG A 14 -4.55 2.04 -6.24
CA ARG A 14 -3.83 0.79 -6.51
C ARG A 14 -3.40 0.08 -5.24
N VAL A 15 -2.76 0.81 -4.33
CA VAL A 15 -2.27 0.25 -3.05
C VAL A 15 -3.44 -0.24 -2.21
N GLU A 16 -4.48 0.56 -2.04
CA GLU A 16 -5.65 0.21 -1.24
C GLU A 16 -6.38 -0.99 -1.83
N LYS A 17 -6.59 -1.03 -3.16
CA LYS A 17 -7.17 -2.19 -3.85
C LYS A 17 -6.32 -3.44 -3.68
N TRP A 18 -4.99 -3.32 -3.80
CA TRP A 18 -4.10 -4.46 -3.62
C TRP A 18 -4.13 -4.99 -2.17
N LEU A 19 -4.14 -4.09 -1.18
CA LEU A 19 -4.24 -4.45 0.23
C LEU A 19 -5.60 -5.09 0.57
N THR A 20 -6.71 -4.64 0.00
CA THR A 20 -8.01 -5.28 0.24
C THR A 20 -8.11 -6.63 -0.46
N THR A 21 -7.56 -6.76 -1.67
CA THR A 21 -7.61 -7.99 -2.46
C THR A 21 -6.70 -9.08 -1.89
N TYR A 22 -5.42 -8.75 -1.64
CA TYR A 22 -4.37 -9.71 -1.29
C TYR A 22 -3.89 -9.61 0.16
N GLY A 23 -4.35 -8.61 0.91
CA GLY A 23 -3.88 -8.35 2.27
C GLY A 23 -4.03 -9.54 3.22
N HIS A 24 -4.99 -10.44 2.97
CA HIS A 24 -5.19 -11.65 3.76
C HIS A 24 -4.09 -12.71 3.56
N LEU A 25 -3.40 -12.70 2.41
CA LEU A 25 -2.34 -13.65 2.06
C LEU A 25 -0.95 -13.24 2.58
N ILE A 26 -0.79 -11.99 3.01
CA ILE A 26 0.51 -11.42 3.32
C ILE A 26 0.70 -11.08 4.81
N ASN A 27 1.96 -11.15 5.25
CA ASN A 27 2.35 -10.68 6.57
C ASN A 27 2.41 -9.14 6.60
N LYS A 28 1.32 -8.54 7.09
CA LYS A 28 1.15 -7.08 7.17
C LYS A 28 2.26 -6.41 8.00
N ASN A 29 2.67 -7.04 9.10
CA ASN A 29 3.74 -6.51 9.96
C ASN A 29 5.10 -6.48 9.24
N ALA A 30 5.33 -7.41 8.31
CA ALA A 30 6.55 -7.42 7.50
C ALA A 30 6.56 -6.23 6.53
N LEU A 31 5.46 -6.00 5.80
CA LEU A 31 5.35 -4.81 4.95
C LEU A 31 5.54 -3.51 5.73
N GLU A 32 4.94 -3.42 6.91
CA GLU A 32 5.04 -2.23 7.76
C GLU A 32 6.48 -1.94 8.17
N ARG A 33 7.25 -2.99 8.50
CA ARG A 33 8.68 -2.87 8.85
C ARG A 33 9.51 -2.38 7.67
N GLU A 34 9.28 -2.94 6.48
CA GLU A 34 10.02 -2.57 5.27
C GLU A 34 9.83 -1.11 4.86
N ILE A 35 8.69 -0.50 5.23
CA ILE A 35 8.40 0.91 4.96
C ILE A 35 8.58 1.81 6.19
N ASN A 36 9.16 1.29 7.28
CA ASN A 36 9.38 2.01 8.53
C ASN A 36 8.13 2.67 9.12
N VAL A 37 6.98 1.99 9.05
CA VAL A 37 5.73 2.47 9.67
C VAL A 37 5.41 1.72 10.96
N SER A 38 4.71 2.39 11.88
CA SER A 38 4.23 1.77 13.10
C SER A 38 3.37 0.53 12.82
N LYS A 39 3.53 -0.49 13.68
CA LYS A 39 2.79 -1.74 13.59
C LYS A 39 1.27 -1.51 13.64
N GLY A 40 0.55 -2.20 12.77
CA GLY A 40 -0.91 -2.23 12.71
C GLY A 40 -1.57 -1.12 11.91
N VAL A 41 -0.82 -0.28 11.18
CA VAL A 41 -1.40 0.69 10.24
C VAL A 41 -2.18 -0.01 9.12
N ILE A 42 -1.59 -1.01 8.48
CA ILE A 42 -2.24 -1.78 7.42
C ILE A 42 -3.41 -2.58 7.99
N GLN A 43 -3.25 -3.15 9.18
CA GLN A 43 -4.35 -3.87 9.85
C GLN A 43 -5.53 -2.94 10.13
N LYS A 44 -5.29 -1.72 10.63
CA LYS A 44 -6.36 -0.75 10.92
C LYS A 44 -7.07 -0.28 9.66
N PHE A 45 -6.33 -0.14 8.55
CA PHE A 45 -6.93 0.11 7.24
C PHE A 45 -7.88 -1.01 6.83
N ILE A 46 -7.41 -2.26 6.83
CA ILE A 46 -8.21 -3.41 6.37
C ILE A 46 -9.42 -3.66 7.29
N LYS A 47 -9.24 -3.63 8.61
CA LYS A 47 -10.30 -4.00 9.55
C LYS A 47 -11.31 -2.88 9.83
N TYR A 48 -10.85 -1.63 9.82
CA TYR A 48 -11.66 -0.50 10.30
C TYR A 48 -11.81 0.61 9.26
N GLY A 49 -11.30 0.43 8.04
CA GLY A 49 -11.33 1.47 7.01
C GLY A 49 -10.47 2.70 7.36
N LYS A 50 -9.53 2.58 8.32
CA LYS A 50 -8.71 3.73 8.74
C LYS A 50 -7.80 4.18 7.61
N LYS A 51 -7.87 5.46 7.23
CA LYS A 51 -7.03 6.04 6.18
C LYS A 51 -5.54 5.90 6.49
N ILE A 52 -4.78 5.38 5.52
CA ILE A 52 -3.31 5.34 5.56
C ILE A 52 -2.75 6.70 5.12
N ASN A 53 -1.72 7.22 5.80
CA ASN A 53 -1.03 8.47 5.43
C ASN A 53 -0.43 8.38 4.02
N ASP A 54 -0.45 9.48 3.25
CA ASP A 54 0.06 9.54 1.88
C ASP A 54 1.54 9.11 1.74
N ASN A 55 2.39 9.43 2.73
CA ASN A 55 3.79 9.01 2.73
C ASN A 55 3.92 7.49 2.84
N HIS A 56 3.08 6.85 3.66
CA HIS A 56 3.05 5.39 3.78
C HIS A 56 2.46 4.75 2.52
N ILE A 57 1.45 5.36 1.89
CA ILE A 57 0.93 4.91 0.58
C ILE A 57 2.05 4.90 -0.48
N LYS A 58 2.86 5.96 -0.55
CA LYS A 58 4.01 6.01 -1.48
C LYS A 58 5.05 4.92 -1.17
N GLY A 59 5.33 4.68 0.11
CA GLY A 59 6.22 3.60 0.55
C GLY A 59 5.70 2.22 0.14
N LEU A 60 4.43 1.94 0.44
CA LEU A 60 3.75 0.70 0.07
C LEU A 60 3.73 0.50 -1.44
N TYR A 61 3.43 1.54 -2.21
CA TYR A 61 3.45 1.46 -3.67
C TYR A 61 4.81 1.04 -4.21
N LYS A 62 5.89 1.68 -3.74
CA LYS A 62 7.26 1.32 -4.13
C LYS A 62 7.59 -0.13 -3.76
N LEU A 63 7.18 -0.58 -2.57
CA LEU A 63 7.44 -1.94 -2.10
C LEU A 63 6.67 -2.97 -2.91
N ILE A 64 5.35 -2.81 -3.07
CA ILE A 64 4.50 -3.77 -3.79
C ILE A 64 4.91 -3.84 -5.28
N LYS A 65 5.29 -2.72 -5.88
CA LYS A 65 5.79 -2.68 -7.26
C LYS A 65 7.05 -3.53 -7.46
N LYS A 66 7.91 -3.71 -6.44
CA LYS A 66 9.09 -4.61 -6.52
C LYS A 66 8.69 -6.07 -6.69
N PHE A 67 7.50 -6.46 -6.23
CA PHE A 67 6.96 -7.81 -6.43
C PHE A 67 6.23 -7.98 -7.77
N GLY A 68 6.28 -6.97 -8.67
CA GLY A 68 5.60 -7.00 -9.96
C GLY A 68 4.07 -7.03 -9.86
N SER A 69 3.51 -6.69 -8.69
CA SER A 69 2.10 -6.93 -8.40
C SER A 69 1.15 -5.76 -8.72
N ILE A 70 1.66 -4.52 -8.93
CA ILE A 70 0.88 -3.31 -9.29
C ILE A 70 1.69 -2.25 -10.06
#